data_AF-A0A7V8Z1G3-F1
#
_entry.id   AF-A0A7V8Z1G3-F1
#
_cell.length_a   1.000
_cell.length_b   1.000
_cell.length_c   1.000
_cell.angle_alpha   90.00
_cell.angle_beta   90.00
_cell.angle_gamma   90.00
#
_symmetry.space_group_name_H-M   'P 1'
#
loop_
_entity.id
_entity.type
_entity.pdbx_description
1 polymer ?
#
loop_
_entity_poly.entity_id
_entity_poly.type
_entity_poly.pdbx_seq_one_letter_code
_entity_poly.pdbx_strand_id
1 'polypeptide(L)'
;LLEESDIVVTNPPWSLIREFIPLLAHHKRQFLVLGDQNAITYREVFEQIVANNLWFGYNNGGTKWFQVPDYYEIETGSRKKIVDGVKYFSMGRAYWFTNLDTTKRHEPLTLYKRYTPEEYPTYTNYKAIEVAKVSEIPKTYDDRSWSMSLSSS
;
A
#
# COMPACT_ATOMS: atom_id res chain seq x y z
N LEU A 1 -15.21 12.63 16.45
CA LEU A 1 -13.79 12.45 16.06
C LEU A 1 -13.61 12.12 14.58
N LEU A 2 -13.93 10.90 14.10
CA LEU A 2 -13.74 10.57 12.66
C LEU A 2 -14.61 11.44 11.75
N GLU A 3 -15.84 11.74 12.18
CA GLU A 3 -16.77 12.58 11.40
C GLU A 3 -16.31 14.02 11.26
N GLU A 4 -15.55 14.51 12.24
CA GLU A 4 -15.08 15.89 12.36
C GLU A 4 -13.67 16.08 11.78
N SER A 5 -12.99 15.00 11.37
CA SER A 5 -11.62 15.06 10.85
C SER A 5 -11.58 15.09 9.33
N ASP A 6 -10.76 15.97 8.75
CA ASP A 6 -10.48 15.96 7.30
C ASP A 6 -9.44 14.90 6.93
N ILE A 7 -8.38 14.81 7.74
CA ILE A 7 -7.24 13.89 7.54
C ILE A 7 -6.95 13.11 8.82
N VAL A 8 -6.80 11.80 8.69
CA VAL A 8 -6.40 10.90 9.79
C VAL A 8 -4.94 10.48 9.60
N VAL A 9 -4.07 10.88 10.53
CA VAL A 9 -2.65 10.47 10.55
C VAL A 9 -2.38 9.65 11.81
N THR A 10 -1.98 8.38 11.66
CA THR A 10 -1.87 7.49 12.83
C THR A 10 -0.96 6.27 12.60
N ASN A 11 -0.50 5.68 13.71
CA ASN A 11 0.18 4.39 13.77
C ASN A 11 -0.64 3.45 14.67
N PRO A 12 -1.72 2.83 14.14
CA PRO A 12 -2.59 1.97 14.91
C PRO A 12 -1.88 0.64 15.23
N PRO A 13 -2.41 -0.17 16.15
CA PRO A 13 -2.06 -1.58 16.20
C PRO A 13 -2.25 -2.20 14.80
N TRP A 14 -1.19 -2.80 14.24
CA TRP A 14 -1.21 -3.24 12.84
C TRP A 14 -2.22 -4.36 12.55
N SER A 15 -2.63 -5.10 13.59
CA SER A 15 -3.72 -6.09 13.50
C SER A 15 -5.07 -5.47 13.08
N LEU A 16 -5.29 -4.18 13.34
CA LEU A 16 -6.55 -3.48 13.06
C LEU A 16 -6.61 -2.88 11.65
N ILE A 17 -5.52 -2.91 10.88
CA ILE A 17 -5.46 -2.30 9.54
C ILE A 17 -6.54 -2.83 8.61
N ARG A 18 -6.85 -4.13 8.74
CA ARG A 18 -7.87 -4.83 7.95
C ARG A 18 -9.24 -4.16 8.02
N GLU A 19 -9.62 -3.66 9.19
CA GLU A 19 -10.92 -3.01 9.44
C GLU A 19 -10.80 -1.49 9.31
N PHE A 20 -9.67 -0.93 9.75
CA PHE A 20 -9.48 0.50 9.85
C PHE A 20 -9.35 1.19 8.49
N ILE A 21 -8.63 0.60 7.53
CA ILE A 21 -8.48 1.20 6.19
C ILE A 21 -9.83 1.28 5.44
N PRO A 22 -10.63 0.21 5.35
CA PRO A 22 -11.97 0.30 4.77
C PRO A 22 -12.87 1.32 5.46
N LEU A 23 -12.79 1.43 6.80
CA LEU A 23 -13.55 2.44 7.55
C LEU A 23 -13.19 3.86 7.09
N LEU A 24 -11.89 4.19 7.03
CA LEU A 24 -11.44 5.52 6.58
C LEU A 24 -11.88 5.82 5.14
N ALA A 25 -11.74 4.83 4.25
CA ALA A 25 -12.16 4.94 2.85
C ALA A 25 -13.68 5.13 2.72
N HIS A 26 -14.49 4.37 3.46
CA HIS A 26 -15.95 4.46 3.46
C HIS A 26 -16.44 5.85 3.91
N HIS A 27 -15.83 6.40 4.96
CA HIS A 27 -16.10 7.75 5.43
C HIS A 27 -15.45 8.85 4.57
N LYS A 28 -14.84 8.50 3.42
CA LYS A 28 -14.15 9.40 2.49
C LYS A 28 -13.11 10.31 3.15
N ARG A 29 -12.45 9.80 4.17
CA ARG A 29 -11.41 10.55 4.89
C ARG A 29 -10.12 10.46 4.12
N GLN A 30 -9.37 11.55 4.13
CA GLN A 30 -7.97 11.48 3.73
C GLN A 30 -7.17 10.83 4.86
N PHE A 31 -6.14 10.05 4.55
CA PHE A 31 -5.38 9.39 5.61
C PHE A 31 -3.92 9.11 5.27
N LEU A 32 -3.12 9.02 6.32
CA LEU A 32 -1.74 8.52 6.31
C LEU A 32 -1.56 7.58 7.51
N VAL A 33 -1.57 6.29 7.24
CA VAL A 33 -1.57 5.24 8.27
C VAL A 33 -0.29 4.42 8.17
N LEU A 34 0.41 4.24 9.28
CA LEU A 34 1.58 3.36 9.34
C LEU A 34 1.13 1.92 9.60
N GLY A 35 1.69 0.97 8.85
CA GLY A 35 1.26 -0.41 8.92
C GLY A 35 2.27 -1.43 8.43
N ASP A 36 1.94 -2.70 8.62
CA ASP A 36 2.70 -3.81 8.05
C ASP A 36 2.38 -3.95 6.55
N GLN A 37 3.42 -4.00 5.71
CA GLN A 37 3.28 -4.20 4.26
C GLN A 37 2.39 -5.39 3.91
N ASN A 38 2.43 -6.47 4.69
CA ASN A 38 1.67 -7.69 4.40
C ASN A 38 0.16 -7.48 4.45
N ALA A 39 -0.32 -6.40 5.07
CA ALA A 39 -1.74 -6.06 5.11
C ALA A 39 -2.35 -5.86 3.71
N ILE A 40 -1.54 -5.59 2.67
CA ILE A 40 -2.01 -5.52 1.27
C ILE A 40 -2.66 -6.82 0.78
N THR A 41 -2.31 -7.96 1.38
CA THR A 41 -2.84 -9.27 1.01
C THR A 41 -4.22 -9.56 1.60
N TYR A 42 -4.67 -8.75 2.57
CA TYR A 42 -6.01 -8.90 3.12
C TYR A 42 -7.02 -8.46 2.07
N ARG A 43 -8.04 -9.28 1.85
CA ARG A 43 -9.08 -9.02 0.85
C ARG A 43 -9.67 -7.62 0.99
N GLU A 44 -10.01 -7.22 2.21
CA GLU A 44 -10.66 -5.93 2.50
C GLU A 44 -9.74 -4.74 2.18
N VAL A 45 -8.42 -4.91 2.32
CA VAL A 45 -7.42 -3.89 1.99
C VAL A 45 -7.16 -3.88 0.47
N PHE A 46 -7.02 -5.06 -0.14
CA PHE A 46 -6.83 -5.20 -1.58
C PHE A 46 -8.00 -4.62 -2.39
N GLU A 47 -9.23 -4.84 -1.93
CA GLU A 47 -10.44 -4.24 -2.51
C GLU A 47 -10.36 -2.71 -2.55
N GLN A 48 -9.77 -2.05 -1.56
CA GLN A 48 -9.57 -0.59 -1.58
C GLN A 48 -8.53 -0.14 -2.61
N ILE A 49 -7.54 -0.97 -2.92
CA ILE A 49 -6.54 -0.69 -3.96
C ILE A 49 -7.20 -0.79 -5.34
N VAL A 50 -7.96 -1.87 -5.58
CA VAL A 50 -8.70 -2.06 -6.84
C VAL A 50 -9.73 -0.95 -7.04
N ALA A 51 -10.40 -0.51 -5.97
CA ALA A 51 -11.34 0.61 -5.99
C ALA A 51 -10.66 2.00 -6.10
N ASN A 52 -9.32 2.05 -6.21
CA ASN A 52 -8.54 3.28 -6.28
C ASN A 52 -8.73 4.23 -5.08
N ASN A 53 -8.97 3.65 -3.90
CA ASN A 53 -9.12 4.36 -2.63
C ASN A 53 -7.88 4.24 -1.72
N LEU A 54 -6.85 3.50 -2.14
CA LEU A 54 -5.67 3.21 -1.33
C LEU A 54 -4.43 2.98 -2.20
N TRP A 55 -3.31 3.56 -1.79
CA TRP A 55 -1.98 3.26 -2.31
C TRP A 55 -0.91 3.39 -1.23
N PHE A 56 0.32 3.04 -1.59
CA PHE A 56 1.49 3.23 -0.76
C PHE A 56 2.02 4.66 -0.83
N GLY A 57 2.42 5.19 0.33
CA GLY A 57 3.11 6.47 0.44
C GLY A 57 4.61 6.39 0.12
N TYR A 58 5.34 7.43 0.52
CA TYR A 58 6.79 7.55 0.30
C TYR A 58 7.62 6.78 1.33
N ASN A 59 8.89 6.53 1.00
CA ASN A 59 9.88 5.95 1.93
C ASN A 59 9.42 4.61 2.58
N ASN A 60 8.66 3.82 1.82
CA ASN A 60 8.30 2.45 2.15
C ASN A 60 9.46 1.51 1.82
N GLY A 61 9.69 0.50 2.65
CA GLY A 61 10.88 -0.36 2.58
C GLY A 61 12.16 0.27 3.14
N GLY A 62 12.09 1.54 3.58
CA GLY A 62 13.20 2.27 4.18
C GLY A 62 13.31 2.10 5.71
N THR A 63 14.18 2.91 6.30
CA THR A 63 14.43 2.91 7.74
C THR A 63 13.42 3.79 8.47
N LYS A 64 12.72 3.22 9.45
CA LYS A 64 11.84 3.94 10.40
C LYS A 64 12.20 3.48 11.80
N TRP A 65 12.57 4.41 12.68
CA TRP A 65 13.05 4.07 14.02
C TRP A 65 11.90 4.09 15.03
N PHE A 66 11.64 2.95 15.65
CA PHE A 66 10.69 2.79 16.74
C PHE A 66 11.46 2.56 18.02
N GLN A 67 11.15 3.33 19.07
CA GLN A 67 11.72 3.06 20.38
C GLN A 67 11.22 1.70 20.87
N VAL A 68 12.13 0.91 21.43
CA VAL A 68 11.81 -0.38 22.03
C VAL A 68 12.40 -0.45 23.44
N PRO A 69 11.81 -1.27 24.34
CA PRO A 69 12.41 -1.52 25.65
C PRO A 69 13.82 -2.10 25.52
N ASP A 70 14.66 -1.88 26.53
CA ASP A 70 16.06 -2.34 26.50
C ASP A 70 16.18 -3.86 26.37
N TYR A 71 15.23 -4.59 26.94
CA TYR A 71 15.14 -6.05 26.86
C TYR A 71 14.70 -6.59 25.50
N TYR A 72 14.25 -5.74 24.56
CA TYR A 72 13.80 -6.19 23.25
C TYR A 72 14.98 -6.68 22.40
N GLU A 73 15.00 -7.96 22.04
CA GLU A 73 16.08 -8.54 21.26
C GLU A 73 15.95 -8.16 19.77
N ILE A 74 17.06 -7.72 19.17
CA ILE A 74 17.13 -7.33 17.75
C ILE A 74 18.29 -8.11 17.15
N GLU A 75 17.97 -9.13 16.35
CA GLU A 75 18.96 -9.99 15.70
C GLU A 75 19.78 -9.21 14.67
N THR A 76 19.12 -8.38 13.86
CA THR A 76 19.77 -7.67 12.76
C THR A 76 20.39 -6.37 13.25
N GLY A 77 21.72 -6.34 13.41
CA GLY A 77 22.45 -5.16 13.88
C GLY A 77 22.19 -3.88 13.07
N SER A 78 22.04 -3.99 11.74
CA SER A 78 21.72 -2.83 10.87
C SER A 78 20.32 -2.25 11.09
N ARG A 79 19.44 -2.98 11.77
CA ARG A 79 18.09 -2.54 12.16
C ARG A 79 18.02 -2.08 13.62
N LYS A 80 19.16 -1.97 14.30
CA LYS A 80 19.27 -1.46 15.67
C LYS A 80 20.00 -0.12 15.67
N LYS A 81 19.52 0.80 16.49
CA LYS A 81 20.19 2.07 16.77
C LYS A 81 20.08 2.37 18.26
N ILE A 82 21.13 2.93 18.86
CA ILE A 82 21.10 3.47 20.23
C ILE A 82 21.49 4.94 20.15
N VAL A 83 20.69 5.82 20.77
CA VAL A 83 20.95 7.26 20.88
C VAL A 83 20.69 7.65 22.32
N ASP A 84 21.68 8.23 23.00
CA ASP A 84 21.57 8.69 24.39
C ASP A 84 21.02 7.62 25.35
N GLY A 85 21.46 6.37 25.16
CA GLY A 85 20.99 5.21 25.94
C GLY A 85 19.64 4.65 25.52
N VAL A 86 18.90 5.31 24.62
CA VAL A 86 17.59 4.84 24.12
C VAL A 86 17.77 3.89 22.94
N LYS A 87 17.17 2.71 23.05
CA LYS A 87 17.20 1.66 22.02
C LYS A 87 16.07 1.82 21.00
N TYR A 88 16.43 1.74 19.73
CA TYR A 88 15.50 1.79 18.59
C TYR A 88 15.65 0.57 17.69
N PHE A 89 14.52 0.15 17.13
CA PHE A 89 14.42 -0.89 16.12
C PHE A 89 13.82 -0.32 14.82
N SER A 90 14.31 -0.79 13.67
CA SER A 90 13.74 -0.48 12.37
C SER A 90 13.14 -1.69 11.68
N MET A 91 11.82 -1.64 11.51
CA MET A 91 11.06 -2.67 10.83
C MET A 91 10.88 -2.31 9.35
N GLY A 92 11.64 -2.94 8.47
CA GLY A 92 11.64 -2.62 7.03
C GLY A 92 10.31 -2.89 6.30
N ARG A 93 9.39 -3.61 6.95
CA ARG A 93 8.01 -3.81 6.47
C ARG A 93 7.03 -2.76 6.97
N ALA A 94 7.49 -1.73 7.71
CA ALA A 94 6.65 -0.60 8.10
C ALA A 94 6.41 0.31 6.88
N TYR A 95 5.18 0.31 6.38
CA TYR A 95 4.75 1.02 5.17
C TYR A 95 3.70 2.07 5.53
N TRP A 96 3.75 3.20 4.85
CA TRP A 96 2.69 4.19 4.81
C TRP A 96 1.61 3.75 3.81
N PHE A 97 0.38 3.64 4.32
CA PHE A 97 -0.86 3.45 3.58
C PHE A 97 -1.58 4.80 3.50
N THR A 98 -2.00 5.21 2.31
CA THR A 98 -2.59 6.53 2.11
C THR A 98 -3.51 6.57 0.90
N ASN A 99 -4.39 7.57 0.86
CA ASN A 99 -5.15 8.00 -0.31
C ASN A 99 -4.87 9.49 -0.64
N LEU A 100 -3.83 10.07 -0.05
CA LEU A 100 -3.34 11.39 -0.40
C LEU A 100 -2.62 11.33 -1.73
N ASP A 101 -2.88 12.31 -2.60
CA ASP A 101 -2.22 12.32 -3.90
C ASP A 101 -0.70 12.53 -3.75
N THR A 102 0.07 11.83 -4.57
CA THR A 102 1.55 11.84 -4.49
C THR A 102 2.15 11.89 -5.88
N THR A 103 3.30 12.55 -6.04
CA THR A 103 4.04 12.55 -7.31
C THR A 103 4.39 11.14 -7.77
N LYS A 104 4.72 10.24 -6.83
CA LYS A 104 5.08 8.85 -7.11
C LYS A 104 3.94 8.08 -7.80
N ARG A 105 2.69 8.39 -7.47
CA ARG A 105 1.51 7.79 -8.11
C ARG A 105 1.41 8.15 -9.60
N HIS A 106 1.97 9.28 -10.00
CA HIS A 106 1.94 9.79 -11.37
C HIS A 106 3.25 9.53 -12.12
N GLU A 107 4.18 8.78 -11.55
CA GLU A 107 5.42 8.39 -12.22
C GLU A 107 5.08 7.44 -13.39
N PRO A 108 5.44 7.79 -14.63
CA PRO A 108 5.15 6.94 -15.77
C PRO A 108 5.99 5.66 -15.71
N LEU A 109 5.35 4.52 -15.96
CA LEU A 109 6.03 3.24 -16.13
C LEU A 109 6.24 2.96 -17.62
N THR A 110 7.50 2.77 -18.01
CA THR A 110 7.82 2.37 -19.39
C THR A 110 7.65 0.86 -19.55
N LEU A 111 6.65 0.46 -20.34
CA LEU A 111 6.28 -0.94 -20.57
C LEU A 111 6.75 -1.42 -21.95
N TYR A 112 7.30 -2.63 -22.01
CA TYR A 112 7.86 -3.20 -23.23
C TYR A 112 7.28 -4.57 -23.61
N LYS A 113 6.62 -5.26 -22.68
CA LYS A 113 6.10 -6.61 -22.91
C LYS A 113 4.81 -6.61 -23.73
N ARG A 114 4.57 -7.71 -24.43
CA ARG A 114 3.34 -7.99 -25.17
C ARG A 114 2.54 -9.05 -24.42
N TYR A 115 1.24 -8.86 -24.34
CA TYR A 115 0.32 -9.79 -23.70
C TYR A 115 0.09 -11.03 -24.57
N THR A 116 0.12 -12.21 -23.94
CA THR A 116 -0.41 -13.48 -24.45
C THR A 116 -1.15 -14.21 -23.30
N PRO A 117 -2.28 -14.87 -23.55
CA PRO A 117 -3.00 -15.60 -22.49
C PRO A 117 -2.18 -16.71 -21.82
N GLU A 118 -1.21 -17.29 -22.54
CA GLU A 118 -0.35 -18.39 -22.06
C GLU A 118 0.69 -17.90 -21.05
N GLU A 119 1.28 -16.71 -21.27
CA GLU A 119 2.28 -16.13 -20.36
C GLU A 119 1.64 -15.37 -19.19
N TYR A 120 0.42 -14.85 -19.39
CA TYR A 120 -0.29 -14.00 -18.43
C TYR A 120 -1.67 -14.60 -18.13
N PRO A 121 -1.73 -15.69 -17.34
CA PRO A 121 -2.97 -16.36 -17.00
C PRO A 121 -3.90 -15.40 -16.22
N THR A 122 -5.20 -15.61 -16.35
CA THR A 122 -6.20 -14.78 -15.65
C THR A 122 -6.57 -15.36 -14.30
N TYR A 123 -6.92 -14.47 -13.38
CA TYR A 123 -7.47 -14.84 -12.08
C TYR A 123 -8.95 -15.22 -12.19
N THR A 124 -9.41 -16.16 -11.35
CA THR A 124 -10.82 -16.58 -11.32
C THR A 124 -11.69 -15.65 -10.47
N ASN A 125 -11.09 -15.00 -9.47
CA ASN A 125 -11.74 -14.14 -8.50
C ASN A 125 -11.63 -12.65 -8.81
N TYR A 126 -10.76 -12.28 -9.75
CA TYR A 126 -10.55 -10.89 -10.17
C TYR A 126 -10.41 -10.82 -11.68
N LYS A 127 -10.92 -9.72 -12.25
CA LYS A 127 -10.68 -9.38 -13.66
C LYS A 127 -9.28 -8.80 -13.81
N ALA A 128 -8.28 -9.66 -13.64
CA ALA A 128 -6.87 -9.33 -13.67
C ALA A 128 -6.05 -10.47 -14.28
N ILE A 129 -4.84 -10.16 -14.72
CA ILE A 129 -3.85 -11.13 -15.19
C ILE A 129 -2.74 -11.28 -14.16
N GLU A 130 -2.12 -12.46 -14.13
CA GLU A 130 -0.93 -12.69 -13.34
C GLU A 130 0.29 -12.06 -14.01
N VAL A 131 1.09 -11.36 -13.21
CA VAL A 131 2.33 -10.72 -13.64
C VAL A 131 3.35 -10.89 -12.53
N ALA A 132 4.41 -11.67 -12.80
CA ALA A 132 5.39 -12.04 -11.77
C ALA A 132 6.21 -10.86 -11.23
N LYS A 133 6.43 -9.81 -12.03
CA LYS A 133 7.15 -8.59 -11.60
C LYS A 133 6.74 -7.37 -12.43
N VAL A 134 6.92 -6.19 -11.85
CA VAL A 134 6.54 -4.89 -12.45
C VAL A 134 7.12 -4.70 -13.86
N SER A 135 8.36 -5.15 -14.12
CA SER A 135 9.00 -5.03 -15.45
C SER A 135 8.40 -5.96 -16.52
N GLU A 136 7.53 -6.89 -16.12
CA GLU A 136 6.83 -7.79 -17.03
C GLU A 136 5.40 -7.35 -17.34
N ILE A 137 4.93 -6.21 -16.81
CA ILE A 137 3.59 -5.70 -17.12
C ILE A 137 3.47 -5.49 -18.64
N PRO A 138 2.52 -6.15 -19.32
CA PRO A 138 2.38 -6.06 -20.77
C PRO A 138 1.73 -4.73 -21.19
N LYS A 139 2.39 -4.01 -22.10
CA LYS A 139 1.89 -2.75 -22.68
C LYS A 139 0.61 -2.95 -23.49
N THR A 140 0.47 -4.11 -24.13
CA THR A 140 -0.63 -4.39 -25.06
C THR A 140 -1.84 -5.02 -24.39
N TYR A 141 -1.83 -5.18 -23.07
CA TYR A 141 -3.01 -5.61 -22.35
C TYR A 141 -3.96 -4.42 -22.24
N ASP A 142 -5.04 -4.47 -23.02
CA ASP A 142 -6.11 -3.46 -22.99
C ASP A 142 -7.33 -4.08 -22.30
N ASP A 143 -7.60 -3.65 -21.07
CA ASP A 143 -8.70 -4.14 -20.24
C ASP A 143 -10.02 -3.38 -20.47
N ARG A 144 -10.07 -2.55 -21.53
CA ARG A 144 -11.12 -1.58 -21.96
C ARG A 144 -12.56 -2.07 -22.13
N SER A 145 -12.97 -3.15 -21.48
CA SER A 145 -14.38 -3.49 -21.29
C SER A 145 -15.07 -2.69 -20.15
N TRP A 146 -14.44 -1.60 -19.68
CA TRP A 146 -15.08 -0.58 -18.84
C TRP A 146 -14.92 0.81 -19.46
N SER A 147 -15.47 1.04 -20.65
CA SER A 147 -15.81 2.40 -21.08
C SER A 147 -17.06 2.84 -20.30
N MET A 148 -16.90 3.30 -19.07
CA MET A 148 -17.94 4.12 -18.45
C MET A 148 -17.96 5.47 -19.15
N SER A 149 -19.10 5.72 -19.78
CA SER A 149 -19.56 6.99 -20.30
C SER A 149 -19.05 8.18 -19.49
N LEU A 150 -18.29 9.05 -20.14
CA LEU A 150 -18.20 10.45 -19.75
C LEU A 150 -19.63 11.02 -19.86
N SER A 151 -20.38 11.01 -18.77
CA SER A 151 -21.55 11.87 -18.65
C SER A 151 -21.04 13.27 -18.37
N SER A 152 -20.95 14.06 -19.42
CA SER A 152 -21.01 15.50 -19.33
C SER A 152 -22.36 15.92 -18.74
N SER A 153 -22.32 16.50 -17.55
CA SER A 153 -23.31 17.48 -17.06
C SER A 153 -22.65 18.35 -16.01
#